data_AF-A0A7S2AE31-F1
#
_entry.id   AF-A0A7S2AE31-F1
#
_cell.length_a   1.000
_cell.length_b   1.000
_cell.length_c   1.000
_cell.angle_alpha   90.00
_cell.angle_beta   90.00
_cell.angle_gamma   90.00
#
_symmetry.space_group_name_H-M   'P 1'
#
loop_
_entity.id
_entity.type
_entity.pdbx_description
1 polymer ?
#
loop_
_entity_poly.entity_id
_entity_poly.type
_entity_poly.pdbx_seq_one_letter_code
_entity_poly.pdbx_strand_id
1 'polypeptide(L)'
;TAEKLRFGPFLQAALVRREFFYLTPVQQCTMPLLLGGRDFLASAFTGSGKTAAYLLPILSSVDKMCRLQPGAMVAAHYKVRSGERSAKPQIGRVRGLRQGLAAVEFEQATGLVKRQLVPPDWVVGAPDAKRQGSWKGPARPLAVVLVPTRELSEQVHEEARSFTVYSDVRSVALYG
;
A
#
# COMPACT_ATOMS: atom_id res chain seq x y z
N THR A 1 2.33 -16.68 -6.04
CA THR A 1 2.85 -15.33 -6.33
C THR A 1 2.06 -14.34 -5.51
N ALA A 2 2.66 -13.20 -5.16
CA ALA A 2 1.99 -12.14 -4.40
C ALA A 2 0.72 -11.64 -5.11
N GLU A 3 0.68 -11.68 -6.45
CA GLU A 3 -0.49 -11.32 -7.27
C GLU A 3 -1.74 -12.17 -7.00
N LYS A 4 -1.60 -13.41 -6.51
CA LYS A 4 -2.75 -14.25 -6.17
C LYS A 4 -3.45 -13.76 -4.89
N LEU A 5 -2.75 -12.99 -4.06
CA LEU A 5 -3.32 -12.35 -2.89
C LEU A 5 -4.04 -11.09 -3.36
N ARG A 6 -5.37 -11.07 -3.26
CA ARG A 6 -6.23 -9.96 -3.72
C ARG A 6 -6.13 -8.76 -2.79
N PHE A 7 -4.97 -8.11 -2.76
CA PHE A 7 -4.75 -6.91 -1.98
C PHE A 7 -5.42 -5.68 -2.60
N GLY A 8 -5.65 -4.66 -1.77
CA GLY A 8 -6.10 -3.36 -2.23
C GLY A 8 -5.07 -2.70 -3.16
N PRO A 9 -5.49 -1.76 -4.04
CA PRO A 9 -4.61 -1.18 -5.07
C PRO A 9 -3.31 -0.54 -4.52
N PHE A 10 -3.39 0.03 -3.32
CA PHE A 10 -2.29 0.69 -2.60
C PHE A 10 -1.19 -0.26 -2.18
N LEU A 11 -1.60 -1.39 -1.60
CA LEU A 11 -0.66 -2.40 -1.19
C LEU A 11 -0.07 -3.13 -2.40
N GLN A 12 -0.89 -3.39 -3.43
CA GLN A 12 -0.43 -3.95 -4.71
C GLN A 12 0.70 -3.11 -5.33
N ALA A 13 0.57 -1.79 -5.28
CA ALA A 13 1.59 -0.88 -5.75
C ALA A 13 2.87 -0.88 -4.94
N ALA A 14 2.72 -0.91 -3.62
CA ALA A 14 3.87 -0.96 -2.73
C ALA A 14 4.65 -2.26 -2.97
N LEU A 15 3.95 -3.38 -3.20
CA LEU A 15 4.54 -4.66 -3.57
C LEU A 15 5.29 -4.56 -4.91
N VAL A 16 4.68 -4.00 -5.95
CA VAL A 16 5.33 -3.81 -7.27
C VAL A 16 6.57 -2.92 -7.16
N ARG A 17 6.48 -1.80 -6.44
CA ARG A 17 7.61 -0.88 -6.20
C ARG A 17 8.78 -1.59 -5.52
N ARG A 18 8.49 -2.53 -4.63
CA ARG A 18 9.49 -3.30 -3.88
C ARG A 18 9.92 -4.58 -4.60
N GLU A 19 9.47 -4.80 -5.83
CA GLU A 19 9.75 -6.01 -6.60
C GLU A 19 9.33 -7.30 -5.85
N PHE A 20 8.28 -7.19 -5.04
CA PHE A 20 7.77 -8.26 -4.18
C PHE A 20 6.84 -9.17 -4.99
N PHE A 21 7.43 -10.02 -5.84
CA PHE A 21 6.68 -10.91 -6.74
C PHE A 21 6.41 -12.30 -6.14
N TYR A 22 7.36 -12.78 -5.32
CA TYR A 22 7.35 -14.14 -4.79
C TYR A 22 7.26 -14.13 -3.26
N LEU A 23 6.42 -15.02 -2.75
CA LEU A 23 6.23 -15.21 -1.32
C LEU A 23 7.23 -16.23 -0.80
N THR A 24 7.84 -15.96 0.36
CA THR A 24 8.65 -16.95 1.08
C THR A 24 7.77 -18.09 1.62
N PRO A 25 8.33 -19.25 2.00
CA PRO A 25 7.52 -20.37 2.50
C PRO A 25 6.63 -20.01 3.69
N VAL A 26 7.15 -19.26 4.67
CA VAL A 26 6.35 -18.81 5.82
C VAL A 26 5.21 -17.88 5.39
N GLN A 27 5.43 -17.00 4.42
CA GLN A 27 4.39 -16.12 3.87
C GLN A 27 3.32 -16.92 3.12
N GLN A 28 3.71 -17.90 2.32
CA GLN A 28 2.76 -18.76 1.58
C GLN A 28 1.81 -19.51 2.51
N CYS A 29 2.31 -20.00 3.64
CA CYS A 29 1.49 -20.74 4.62
C CYS A 29 0.63 -19.82 5.49
N THR A 30 1.12 -18.63 5.86
CA THR A 30 0.48 -17.77 6.86
C THR A 30 -0.48 -16.74 6.26
N MET A 31 -0.14 -16.14 5.12
CA MET A 31 -0.92 -15.03 4.55
C MET A 31 -2.37 -15.42 4.19
N PRO A 32 -2.66 -16.60 3.61
CA PRO A 32 -4.04 -17.00 3.34
C PRO A 32 -4.88 -17.15 4.61
N LEU A 33 -4.29 -17.64 5.70
CA LEU A 33 -4.97 -17.78 7.00
C LEU A 33 -5.30 -16.41 7.59
N LEU A 34 -4.32 -15.52 7.62
CA LEU A 34 -4.46 -14.16 8.14
C LEU A 34 -5.46 -13.32 7.34
N LEU A 35 -5.41 -13.39 6.00
CA LEU A 35 -6.38 -12.72 5.14
C LEU A 35 -7.80 -13.27 5.30
N GLY A 36 -7.92 -14.55 5.70
CA GLY A 36 -9.18 -15.16 6.10
C GLY A 36 -9.65 -14.81 7.51
N GLY A 37 -8.94 -13.93 8.24
CA GLY A 37 -9.27 -13.53 9.60
C GLY A 37 -9.04 -14.62 10.64
N ARG A 38 -8.14 -15.58 10.37
CA ARG A 38 -7.83 -16.69 11.28
C ARG A 38 -6.61 -16.36 12.13
N ASP A 39 -6.66 -16.78 13.39
CA ASP A 39 -5.48 -16.81 14.25
C ASP A 39 -4.50 -17.89 13.77
N PHE A 40 -3.21 -17.64 13.98
CA PHE A 40 -2.16 -18.57 13.59
C PHE A 40 -0.96 -18.48 14.53
N LEU A 41 -0.20 -19.57 14.58
CA LEU A 41 1.13 -19.62 15.18
C LEU A 41 2.11 -20.04 14.08
N ALA A 42 3.20 -19.31 13.92
CA ALA A 42 4.24 -19.65 12.96
C ALA A 42 5.61 -19.69 13.64
N SER A 43 6.37 -20.75 13.33
CA SER A 43 7.78 -20.85 13.66
C SER A 43 8.60 -20.81 12.38
N ALA A 44 9.57 -19.90 12.30
CA ALA A 44 10.51 -19.81 11.18
C ALA A 44 11.77 -19.08 11.61
N PHE A 45 12.89 -19.35 10.95
CA PHE A 45 14.19 -18.69 11.23
C PHE A 45 14.14 -17.17 11.01
N THR A 46 15.08 -16.44 11.59
CA THR A 46 15.32 -15.03 11.24
C THR A 46 15.62 -14.89 9.74
N GLY A 47 15.26 -13.75 9.13
CA GLY A 47 15.42 -13.54 7.68
C GLY A 47 14.42 -14.29 6.77
N SER A 48 13.56 -15.16 7.30
CA SER A 48 12.57 -15.91 6.50
C SER A 48 11.39 -15.08 5.95
N GLY A 49 11.33 -13.77 6.23
CA GLY A 49 10.26 -12.89 5.76
C GLY A 49 9.00 -12.88 6.64
N LYS A 50 9.10 -13.30 7.91
CA LYS A 50 7.98 -13.28 8.89
C LYS A 50 7.33 -11.90 9.03
N THR A 51 8.13 -10.83 8.99
CA THR A 51 7.64 -9.46 9.16
C THR A 51 6.60 -9.10 8.11
N ALA A 52 6.92 -9.26 6.83
CA ALA A 52 5.94 -9.06 5.75
C ALA A 52 4.78 -10.06 5.81
N ALA A 53 5.01 -11.27 6.34
CA ALA A 53 3.99 -12.31 6.45
C ALA A 53 2.80 -11.89 7.33
N TYR A 54 3.05 -11.19 8.45
CA TYR A 54 1.98 -10.63 9.27
C TYR A 54 1.61 -9.18 8.92
N LEU A 55 2.57 -8.35 8.47
CA LEU A 55 2.28 -6.94 8.16
C LEU A 55 1.34 -6.78 6.96
N LEU A 56 1.55 -7.51 5.87
CA LEU A 56 0.76 -7.34 4.66
C LEU A 56 -0.74 -7.64 4.90
N PRO A 57 -1.12 -8.74 5.58
CA PRO A 57 -2.52 -8.97 5.95
C PRO A 57 -3.09 -7.91 6.91
N ILE A 58 -2.30 -7.47 7.92
CA ILE A 58 -2.72 -6.40 8.84
C ILE A 58 -3.01 -5.12 8.05
N LEU A 59 -2.08 -4.68 7.22
CA LEU A 59 -2.22 -3.48 6.40
C LEU A 59 -3.43 -3.61 5.46
N SER A 60 -3.63 -4.78 4.83
CA SER A 60 -4.81 -5.04 4.01
C SER A 60 -6.13 -4.96 4.79
N SER A 61 -6.14 -5.33 6.07
CA SER A 61 -7.34 -5.26 6.93
C SER A 61 -7.62 -3.84 7.42
N VAL A 62 -6.56 -3.07 7.68
CA VAL A 62 -6.63 -1.67 8.14
C VAL A 62 -6.97 -0.72 6.99
N ASP A 63 -6.48 -1.00 5.79
CA ASP A 63 -6.66 -0.18 4.58
C ASP A 63 -8.06 -0.33 3.97
N LYS A 64 -9.09 0.03 4.74
CA LYS A 64 -10.50 0.06 4.31
C LYS A 64 -10.87 1.34 3.56
N MET A 65 -9.97 2.30 3.48
CA MET A 65 -10.22 3.62 2.92
C MET A 65 -9.23 3.95 1.83
N CYS A 66 -9.66 3.72 0.60
CA CYS A 66 -9.29 4.58 -0.50
C CYS A 66 -10.54 4.96 -1.27
N ARG A 67 -11.25 5.95 -0.73
CA ARG A 67 -12.10 6.75 -1.60
C ARG A 67 -11.13 7.52 -2.49
N LEU A 68 -11.14 7.23 -3.79
CA LEU A 68 -10.53 8.08 -4.81
C LEU A 68 -11.25 9.44 -4.79
N GLN A 69 -10.88 10.29 -3.84
CA GLN A 69 -11.51 11.59 -3.65
C GLN A 69 -10.98 12.55 -4.73
N PRO A 70 -11.85 13.40 -5.32
CA PRO A 70 -11.41 14.50 -6.17
C PRO A 70 -10.33 15.33 -5.45
N GLY A 71 -9.21 15.56 -6.10
CA GLY A 71 -8.07 16.31 -5.59
C GLY A 71 -6.93 15.46 -5.03
N ALA A 72 -7.14 14.17 -4.75
CA ALA A 72 -6.10 13.27 -4.27
C ALA A 72 -4.98 13.14 -5.30
N MET A 73 -3.73 13.34 -4.88
CA MET A 73 -2.61 12.91 -5.70
C MET A 73 -2.59 11.40 -5.68
N VAL A 74 -2.40 10.78 -6.85
CA VAL A 74 -2.30 9.34 -6.99
C VAL A 74 -1.13 8.90 -7.84
N ALA A 75 -0.41 7.86 -7.44
CA ALA A 75 0.34 7.08 -8.39
C ALA A 75 -0.68 6.22 -9.15
N ALA A 76 -0.67 6.25 -10.47
CA ALA A 76 -1.55 5.44 -11.29
C ALA A 76 -0.85 5.02 -12.58
N HIS A 77 -1.20 3.84 -13.09
CA HIS A 77 -0.85 3.49 -14.44
C HIS A 77 -1.76 4.21 -15.41
N TYR A 78 -1.24 4.54 -16.59
CA TYR A 78 -1.98 5.23 -17.63
C TYR A 78 -2.11 4.37 -18.88
N LYS A 79 -3.08 4.71 -19.73
CA LYS A 79 -3.31 4.01 -20.99
C LYS A 79 -2.22 4.42 -21.99
N VAL A 80 -1.42 3.46 -22.42
CA VAL A 80 -0.46 3.65 -23.52
C VAL A 80 -1.18 3.60 -24.87
N ARG A 81 -0.51 4.00 -25.96
CA ARG A 81 -1.12 4.03 -27.31
C ARG A 81 -1.62 2.65 -27.78
N SER A 82 -1.00 1.56 -27.32
CA SER A 82 -1.45 0.19 -27.59
C SER A 82 -2.77 -0.18 -26.90
N GLY A 83 -3.27 0.67 -26.00
CA GLY A 83 -4.46 0.40 -25.19
C GLY A 83 -4.18 -0.30 -23.88
N GLU A 84 -2.93 -0.74 -23.65
CA GLU A 84 -2.49 -1.45 -22.46
C GLU A 84 -2.15 -0.52 -21.29
N ARG A 85 -1.88 -1.12 -20.13
CA ARG A 85 -1.42 -0.45 -18.91
C ARG A 85 0.07 -0.08 -19.05
N SER A 86 0.45 1.13 -18.63
CA SER A 86 1.86 1.53 -18.60
C SER A 86 2.72 0.60 -17.75
N ALA A 87 3.98 0.34 -18.12
CA ALA A 87 4.87 -0.52 -17.32
C ALA A 87 5.22 0.12 -15.96
N LYS A 88 5.43 1.44 -15.93
CA LYS A 88 5.68 2.21 -14.71
C LYS A 88 4.49 3.12 -14.39
N PRO A 89 4.08 3.21 -13.12
CA PRO A 89 3.06 4.17 -12.71
C PRO A 89 3.63 5.59 -12.69
N GLN A 90 2.77 6.57 -12.95
CA GLN A 90 3.08 7.99 -12.85
C GLN A 90 2.26 8.64 -11.76
N ILE A 91 2.79 9.70 -11.16
CA ILE A 91 2.03 10.52 -10.23
C ILE A 91 1.08 11.40 -11.05
N GLY A 92 -0.17 11.42 -10.65
CA GLY A 92 -1.21 12.25 -11.19
C GLY A 92 -2.19 12.72 -10.13
N ARG A 93 -3.20 13.48 -10.51
CA ARG A 93 -4.22 14.00 -9.60
C ARG A 93 -5.58 13.45 -9.99
N VAL A 94 -6.27 12.82 -9.05
CA VAL A 94 -7.66 12.38 -9.22
C VAL A 94 -8.54 13.63 -9.36
N ARG A 95 -9.31 13.71 -10.44
CA ARG A 95 -10.34 14.75 -10.63
C ARG A 95 -11.74 14.28 -10.27
N GLY A 96 -11.92 12.97 -10.12
CA GLY A 96 -13.14 12.33 -9.66
C GLY A 96 -13.32 10.95 -10.28
N LEU A 97 -14.49 10.36 -10.05
CA LEU A 97 -14.91 9.11 -10.68
C LEU A 97 -15.91 9.43 -11.80
N ARG A 98 -15.71 8.85 -12.99
CA ARG A 98 -16.62 8.94 -14.13
C ARG A 98 -16.88 7.54 -14.66
N GLN A 99 -18.15 7.11 -14.67
CA GLN A 99 -18.56 5.79 -15.15
C GLN A 99 -17.79 4.62 -14.48
N GLY A 100 -17.49 4.76 -13.18
CA GLY A 100 -16.70 3.77 -12.44
C GLY A 100 -15.18 3.81 -12.69
N LEU A 101 -14.69 4.69 -13.57
CA LEU A 101 -13.26 4.91 -13.84
C LEU A 101 -12.73 6.14 -13.09
N ALA A 102 -11.48 6.08 -12.65
CA ALA A 102 -10.79 7.21 -12.04
C ALA A 102 -10.32 8.17 -13.13
N ALA A 103 -10.79 9.43 -13.08
CA ALA A 103 -10.24 10.48 -13.92
C ALA A 103 -8.94 10.99 -13.29
N VAL A 104 -7.79 10.71 -13.91
CA VAL A 104 -6.47 11.08 -13.39
C VAL A 104 -5.77 12.01 -14.38
N GLU A 105 -5.22 13.10 -13.83
CA GLU A 105 -4.35 14.04 -14.53
C GLU A 105 -2.90 13.73 -14.25
N PHE A 106 -2.15 13.29 -15.25
CA PHE A 106 -0.71 13.07 -15.14
C PHE A 106 0.03 14.29 -15.68
N GLU A 107 0.91 14.88 -14.86
CA GLU A 107 1.78 15.97 -15.29
C GLU A 107 3.06 15.36 -15.91
N GLN A 108 3.31 15.68 -17.18
CA GLN A 108 4.47 15.16 -17.91
C GLN A 108 5.68 16.08 -17.75
N ALA A 109 6.89 15.53 -17.95
CA ALA A 109 8.14 16.30 -17.90
C ALA A 109 8.19 17.49 -18.87
N THR A 110 7.36 17.48 -19.91
CA THR A 110 7.17 18.55 -20.90
C THR A 110 6.25 19.68 -20.41
N GLY A 111 5.71 19.60 -19.19
CA GLY A 111 4.69 20.52 -18.65
C GLY A 111 3.27 20.25 -19.17
N LEU A 112 3.09 19.27 -20.07
CA LEU A 112 1.78 18.88 -20.58
C LEU A 112 1.02 18.06 -19.54
N VAL A 113 -0.21 18.47 -19.22
CA VAL A 113 -1.12 17.72 -18.36
C VAL A 113 -1.95 16.77 -19.22
N LYS A 114 -1.74 15.47 -19.05
CA LYS A 114 -2.49 14.42 -19.76
C LYS A 114 -3.62 13.88 -18.88
N ARG A 115 -4.87 14.14 -19.27
CA ARG A 115 -6.08 13.61 -18.63
C ARG A 115 -6.46 12.26 -19.21
N GLN A 116 -6.63 11.26 -18.36
CA GLN A 116 -7.09 9.94 -18.78
C GLN A 116 -8.06 9.34 -17.77
N LEU A 117 -9.02 8.56 -18.27
CA LEU A 117 -9.81 7.65 -17.45
C LEU A 117 -9.00 6.37 -17.28
N VAL A 118 -8.70 6.02 -16.04
CA VAL A 118 -7.99 4.80 -15.70
C VAL A 118 -8.88 3.96 -14.79
N PRO A 119 -8.91 2.63 -14.97
CA PRO A 119 -9.58 1.76 -14.02
C PRO A 119 -9.10 2.01 -12.58
N PRO A 120 -9.97 1.97 -11.55
CA PRO A 120 -9.57 2.21 -10.16
C PRO A 120 -8.44 1.27 -9.69
N ASP A 121 -8.38 0.04 -10.22
CA ASP A 121 -7.31 -0.95 -9.99
C ASP A 121 -5.97 -0.60 -10.66
N TRP A 122 -5.95 0.41 -11.54
CA TRP A 122 -4.71 0.99 -12.07
C TRP A 122 -4.18 2.11 -11.19
N VAL A 123 -5.00 2.65 -10.28
CA VAL A 123 -4.54 3.57 -9.26
C VAL A 123 -3.78 2.79 -8.21
N VAL A 124 -2.47 2.98 -8.22
CA VAL A 124 -1.54 2.27 -7.36
C VAL A 124 -1.31 2.98 -6.04
N GLY A 125 -1.58 4.28 -5.91
CA GLY A 125 -1.32 4.92 -4.63
C GLY A 125 -1.84 6.32 -4.51
N ALA A 126 -1.87 6.90 -3.31
CA ALA A 126 -2.08 8.33 -3.12
C ALA A 126 -1.00 8.91 -2.21
N PRO A 127 0.03 9.62 -2.72
CA PRO A 127 0.92 10.36 -1.84
C PRO A 127 0.13 11.55 -1.27
N ASP A 128 -0.28 11.50 0.00
CA ASP A 128 -0.87 12.67 0.63
C ASP A 128 0.19 13.77 0.82
N ALA A 129 -0.03 14.90 0.15
CA ALA A 129 0.75 16.13 0.31
C ALA A 129 0.49 16.83 1.66
N LYS A 130 -0.54 16.42 2.41
CA LYS A 130 -0.86 16.93 3.76
C LYS A 130 -0.06 16.25 4.89
N ARG A 131 1.08 15.64 4.57
CA ARG A 131 2.03 14.97 5.50
C ARG A 131 2.58 15.84 6.65
N GLN A 132 2.16 17.09 6.81
CA GLN A 132 2.75 18.05 7.77
C GLN A 132 1.78 18.58 8.84
N GLY A 133 0.66 17.90 9.09
CA GLY A 133 -0.21 18.25 10.23
C GLY A 133 0.13 17.47 11.49
N SER A 134 0.36 18.14 12.62
CA SER A 134 0.41 17.47 13.92
C SER A 134 -0.95 16.83 14.24
N TRP A 135 -0.95 15.56 14.66
CA TRP A 135 -2.17 14.87 15.07
C TRP A 135 -2.73 15.55 16.33
N LYS A 136 -4.00 15.94 16.31
CA LYS A 136 -4.70 16.54 17.45
C LYS A 136 -5.79 15.58 17.93
N GLY A 137 -5.59 14.97 19.09
CA GLY A 137 -6.59 14.12 19.76
C GLY A 137 -6.05 12.76 20.23
N PRO A 138 -6.87 11.96 20.93
CA PRO A 138 -6.48 10.63 21.39
C PRO A 138 -6.21 9.71 20.20
N ALA A 139 -5.09 8.99 20.22
CA ALA A 139 -4.78 8.00 19.20
C ALA A 139 -5.74 6.79 19.32
N ARG A 140 -6.17 6.24 18.18
CA ARG A 140 -6.99 5.03 18.10
C ARG A 140 -6.29 4.01 17.20
N PRO A 141 -5.32 3.23 17.73
CA PRO A 141 -4.58 2.27 16.93
C PRO A 141 -5.51 1.16 16.43
N LEU A 142 -5.44 0.87 15.13
CA LEU A 142 -6.22 -0.19 14.48
C LEU A 142 -5.52 -1.55 14.52
N ALA A 143 -4.20 -1.55 14.72
CA ALA A 143 -3.38 -2.74 14.89
C ALA A 143 -2.22 -2.41 15.85
N VAL A 144 -1.79 -3.42 16.61
CA VAL A 144 -0.63 -3.34 17.51
C VAL A 144 0.29 -4.50 17.20
N VAL A 145 1.57 -4.22 17.03
CA VAL A 145 2.62 -5.24 16.90
C VAL A 145 3.52 -5.13 18.12
N LEU A 146 3.61 -6.21 18.89
CA LEU A 146 4.48 -6.29 20.06
C LEU A 146 5.80 -6.94 19.67
N VAL A 147 6.90 -6.32 20.07
CA VAL A 147 8.26 -6.80 19.80
C VAL A 147 9.12 -6.65 21.05
N PRO A 148 10.10 -7.54 21.27
CA PRO A 148 10.90 -7.56 22.50
C PRO A 148 11.96 -6.46 22.61
N THR A 149 12.39 -5.85 21.50
CA THR A 149 13.50 -4.89 21.50
C THR A 149 13.19 -3.64 20.69
N ARG A 150 13.89 -2.55 21.04
CA ARG A 150 13.80 -1.27 20.34
C ARG A 150 14.21 -1.40 18.86
N GLU A 151 15.32 -2.09 18.60
CA GLU A 151 15.88 -2.27 17.26
C GLU A 151 14.89 -3.03 16.37
N LEU A 152 14.23 -4.05 16.94
CA LEU A 152 13.21 -4.80 16.21
C LEU A 152 11.94 -3.95 16.00
N SER A 153 11.58 -3.06 16.94
CA SER A 153 10.48 -2.10 16.76
C SER A 153 10.73 -1.15 15.61
N GLU A 154 11.95 -0.60 15.52
CA GLU A 154 12.36 0.26 14.41
C GLU A 154 12.35 -0.49 13.07
N GLN A 155 12.91 -1.70 13.01
CA GLN A 155 12.88 -2.53 11.81
C GLN A 155 11.45 -2.83 11.32
N VAL A 156 10.55 -3.20 12.24
CA VAL A 156 9.14 -3.47 11.91
C VAL A 156 8.44 -2.18 11.44
N HIS A 157 8.73 -1.05 12.09
CA HIS A 157 8.17 0.24 11.71
C HIS A 157 8.63 0.69 10.32
N GLU A 158 9.92 0.55 10.00
CA GLU A 158 10.48 0.86 8.67
C GLU A 158 9.88 -0.04 7.59
N GLU A 159 9.77 -1.34 7.86
CA GLU A 159 9.16 -2.30 6.94
C GLU A 159 7.68 -1.95 6.70
N ALA A 160 6.92 -1.63 7.75
CA ALA A 160 5.53 -1.17 7.61
C ALA A 160 5.43 0.13 6.79
N ARG A 161 6.29 1.11 7.08
CA ARG A 161 6.32 2.40 6.36
C ARG A 161 6.63 2.23 4.88
N SER A 162 7.46 1.23 4.53
CA SER A 162 7.76 0.92 3.14
C SER A 162 6.55 0.39 2.35
N PHE A 163 5.61 -0.28 3.04
CA PHE A 163 4.37 -0.76 2.44
C PHE A 163 3.25 0.28 2.42
N THR A 164 3.29 1.26 3.33
CA THR A 164 2.25 2.32 3.43
C THR A 164 2.62 3.60 2.68
N VAL A 165 3.66 3.60 1.84
CA VAL A 165 4.09 4.78 1.05
C VAL A 165 2.91 5.44 0.30
N TYR A 166 1.96 4.62 -0.12
CA TYR A 166 0.83 4.98 -0.94
C TYR A 166 -0.50 5.05 -0.17
N SER A 167 -0.54 4.68 1.11
CA SER A 167 -1.76 4.61 1.93
C SER A 167 -1.77 5.70 3.01
N ASP A 168 -2.96 6.03 3.52
CA ASP A 168 -3.15 6.93 4.66
C ASP A 168 -2.82 6.27 6.01
N VAL A 169 -2.50 4.97 6.01
CA VAL A 169 -2.13 4.23 7.22
C VAL A 169 -0.82 4.77 7.81
N ARG A 170 -0.89 5.20 9.07
CA ARG A 170 0.25 5.67 9.85
C ARG A 170 0.77 4.56 10.76
N SER A 171 2.01 4.17 10.56
CA SER A 171 2.77 3.36 11.52
C SER A 171 3.48 4.27 12.51
N VAL A 172 3.58 3.85 13.77
CA VAL A 172 4.32 4.54 14.84
C VAL A 172 5.07 3.48 15.64
N ALA A 173 6.36 3.71 15.91
CA ALA A 173 7.14 2.91 16.84
C ALA A 173 7.10 3.56 18.22
N LEU A 174 6.81 2.76 19.25
CA LEU A 174 6.89 3.16 20.65
C LEU A 174 7.76 2.13 21.38
N TYR A 175 8.66 2.63 22.20
CA TYR A 175 9.55 1.83 23.05
C TYR A 175 10.00 2.69 24.23
N GLY A 176 10.41 2.02 25.31
CA GLY A 176 11.01 2.65 26.49
C GLY A 176 12.48 3.00 26.30
#